data_AF-V4VN14-F1
#
_entry.id   AF-V4VN14-F1
#
_cell.length_a   1.000
_cell.length_b   1.000
_cell.length_c   1.000
_cell.angle_alpha   90.00
_cell.angle_beta   90.00
_cell.angle_gamma   90.00
#
_symmetry.space_group_name_H-M   'P 1'
#
loop_
_entity.id
_entity.type
_entity.pdbx_description
1 polymer ?
#
loop_
_entity_poly.entity_id
_entity_poly.type
_entity_poly.pdbx_seq_one_letter_code
_entity_poly.pdbx_strand_id
1 'polypeptide(L)'
;AKWYGWPNTYVFTKAMGEMLLDHYKDNLPIIIIHPTMITSTYKEPFLGWIEGLRKIDCLPVNSQIIFDLIPADVVVNSMIIAMVANANNPSSQMIYHVGSSLRNPIHFFQIHEFAFHYLTKNPYIDKYGNPVIVGKVKVLDSPAKFHRYMAVRFVLPLKKVRMAMRESGMELDSFNFDPKSIDWEDYFLNVHIPGLLRYAVK
;
A
#
# COMPACT_ATOMS: atom_id res chain seq x y z
N ALA A 1 18.19 -7.69 -11.30
CA ALA A 1 16.90 -8.24 -10.83
C ALA A 1 16.10 -8.88 -11.97
N LYS A 2 15.48 -8.12 -12.89
CA LYS A 2 14.63 -8.68 -13.97
C LYS A 2 15.34 -9.67 -14.89
N TRP A 3 16.59 -9.39 -15.26
CA TRP A 3 17.45 -10.31 -16.03
C TRP A 3 17.63 -11.68 -15.36
N TYR A 4 17.54 -11.74 -14.03
CA TYR A 4 17.65 -12.97 -13.23
C TYR A 4 16.28 -13.54 -12.83
N GLY A 5 15.18 -13.12 -13.46
CA GLY A 5 13.83 -13.63 -13.19
C GLY A 5 13.12 -13.05 -11.95
N TRP A 6 13.72 -12.07 -11.26
CA TRP A 6 13.12 -11.50 -10.06
C TRP A 6 12.18 -10.32 -10.36
N PRO A 7 11.04 -10.19 -9.66
CA PRO A 7 10.00 -9.20 -9.99
C PRO A 7 10.46 -7.75 -9.75
N ASN A 8 11.35 -7.53 -8.78
CA ASN A 8 11.93 -6.23 -8.49
C ASN A 8 13.27 -6.37 -7.75
N THR A 9 13.99 -5.25 -7.60
CA THR A 9 15.30 -5.22 -6.94
C THR A 9 15.21 -5.58 -5.46
N TYR A 10 14.12 -5.25 -4.76
CA TYR A 10 13.96 -5.55 -3.34
C TYR A 10 13.92 -7.06 -3.07
N VAL A 11 13.08 -7.80 -3.81
CA VAL A 11 13.00 -9.28 -3.63
C VAL A 11 14.33 -9.92 -4.01
N PHE A 12 14.97 -9.44 -5.08
CA PHE A 12 16.28 -9.92 -5.51
C PHE A 12 17.36 -9.74 -4.43
N THR A 13 17.45 -8.57 -3.80
CA THR A 13 18.46 -8.31 -2.75
C THR A 13 18.18 -9.09 -1.48
N LYS A 14 16.92 -9.32 -1.12
CA LYS A 14 16.55 -10.19 0.02
C LYS A 14 16.96 -11.64 -0.24
N ALA A 15 16.64 -12.20 -1.41
CA ALA A 15 17.03 -13.55 -1.77
C ALA A 15 18.56 -13.74 -1.77
N MET A 16 19.32 -12.79 -2.32
CA MET A 16 20.78 -12.82 -2.23
C MET A 16 21.26 -12.80 -0.77
N GLY A 17 20.64 -11.98 0.08
CA GLY A 17 20.95 -11.94 1.51
C GLY A 17 20.75 -13.29 2.20
N GLU A 18 19.66 -13.99 1.89
CA GLU A 18 19.39 -15.33 2.44
C GLU A 18 20.43 -16.36 1.99
N MET A 19 20.84 -16.31 0.72
CA MET A 19 21.90 -17.17 0.19
C MET A 19 23.26 -16.90 0.85
N LEU A 20 23.59 -15.61 1.07
CA LEU A 20 24.82 -15.24 1.76
C LEU A 20 24.81 -15.66 3.23
N LEU A 21 23.67 -15.53 3.92
CA LEU A 21 23.52 -16.02 5.29
C LEU A 21 23.74 -17.52 5.38
N ASP A 22 23.16 -18.31 4.46
CA ASP A 22 23.40 -19.76 4.42
C ASP A 22 24.88 -20.09 4.16
N HIS A 23 25.53 -19.34 3.26
CA HIS A 23 26.92 -19.56 2.89
C HIS A 23 27.90 -19.22 4.02
N TYR A 24 27.63 -18.19 4.83
CA TYR A 24 28.53 -17.69 5.87
C TYR A 24 28.09 -18.04 7.30
N LYS A 25 27.09 -18.90 7.49
CA LYS A 25 26.58 -19.22 8.84
C LYS A 25 27.55 -20.04 9.70
N ASP A 26 28.48 -20.78 9.09
CA ASP A 26 29.33 -21.77 9.77
C ASP A 26 28.51 -22.66 10.74
N ASN A 27 28.75 -22.55 12.04
CA ASN A 27 28.05 -23.30 13.10
C ASN A 27 26.92 -22.49 13.78
N LEU A 28 26.59 -21.30 13.27
CA LEU A 28 25.54 -20.45 13.83
C LEU A 28 24.16 -21.01 13.43
N PRO A 29 23.26 -21.31 14.39
CA PRO A 29 21.89 -21.64 14.06
C PRO A 29 21.17 -20.42 13.48
N ILE A 30 20.70 -20.53 12.24
CA ILE A 30 19.96 -19.47 11.54
C ILE A 30 18.53 -19.90 11.27
N ILE A 31 17.60 -19.01 11.60
CA ILE A 31 16.17 -19.12 11.28
C ILE A 31 15.80 -17.91 10.43
N ILE A 32 15.09 -18.16 9.33
CA ILE A 32 14.59 -17.12 8.44
C ILE A 32 13.06 -17.09 8.56
N ILE A 33 12.52 -15.90 8.85
CA ILE A 33 11.08 -15.67 8.89
C ILE A 33 10.68 -14.85 7.67
N HIS A 34 9.71 -15.35 6.91
CA HIS A 34 9.09 -14.68 5.77
C HIS A 34 7.68 -14.24 6.14
N PRO A 35 7.51 -13.04 6.73
CA PRO A 35 6.20 -12.51 7.01
C PRO A 35 5.55 -11.96 5.73
N THR A 36 4.22 -11.94 5.72
CA THR A 36 3.44 -11.25 4.69
C THR A 36 3.32 -9.77 5.02
N MET A 37 2.33 -9.04 4.48
CA MET A 37 2.25 -7.60 4.74
C MET A 37 1.90 -7.34 6.21
N ILE A 38 2.86 -6.76 6.94
CA ILE A 38 2.71 -6.51 8.36
C ILE A 38 1.78 -5.31 8.59
N THR A 39 0.74 -5.51 9.40
CA THR A 39 -0.21 -4.48 9.83
C THR A 39 0.05 -4.02 11.26
N SER A 40 -0.78 -3.09 11.75
CA SER A 40 -0.78 -2.70 13.16
C SER A 40 -0.96 -3.91 14.08
N THR A 41 -0.53 -3.74 15.32
CA THR A 41 -0.64 -4.77 16.36
C THR A 41 -2.09 -5.10 16.69
N TYR A 42 -2.33 -6.38 16.97
CA TYR A 42 -3.63 -6.86 17.40
C TYR A 42 -3.84 -6.70 18.90
N LYS A 43 -2.81 -6.96 19.71
CA LYS A 43 -2.85 -6.91 21.19
C LYS A 43 -1.67 -6.18 21.81
N GLU A 44 -0.45 -6.55 21.45
CA GLU A 44 0.78 -6.09 22.14
C GLU A 44 1.68 -5.24 21.22
N PRO A 45 2.50 -4.31 21.73
CA PRO A 45 2.58 -3.85 23.12
C PRO A 45 1.38 -2.99 23.55
N PHE A 46 0.63 -2.45 22.59
CA PHE A 46 -0.69 -1.86 22.79
C PHE A 46 -1.47 -1.93 21.47
N LEU A 47 -2.80 -1.93 21.56
CA LEU A 47 -3.70 -2.19 20.44
C LEU A 47 -3.57 -1.12 19.35
N GLY A 48 -3.40 -1.56 18.09
CA GLY A 48 -3.38 -0.68 16.93
C GLY A 48 -2.08 0.10 16.73
N TRP A 49 -1.00 -0.22 17.46
CA TRP A 49 0.30 0.40 17.24
C TRP A 49 0.83 0.11 15.84
N ILE A 50 1.28 1.15 15.15
CA ILE A 50 1.93 1.09 13.85
C ILE A 50 2.86 2.29 13.69
N GLU A 51 4.04 2.07 13.13
CA GLU A 51 4.97 3.15 12.81
C GLU A 51 4.81 3.61 11.35
N GLY A 52 4.11 4.72 11.16
CA GLY A 52 3.91 5.37 9.88
C GLY A 52 2.81 4.74 9.00
N LEU A 53 2.07 5.60 8.29
CA LEU A 53 1.13 5.21 7.23
C LEU A 53 1.90 4.94 5.94
N ARG A 54 2.61 3.81 5.85
CA ARG A 54 3.52 3.63 4.70
C ARG A 54 2.90 3.08 3.43
N LYS A 55 1.79 2.30 3.41
CA LYS A 55 1.34 1.63 2.15
C LYS A 55 -0.13 1.14 2.12
N ILE A 56 -1.14 1.97 2.40
CA ILE A 56 -2.55 1.59 2.16
C ILE A 56 -3.24 2.52 1.14
N ASP A 57 -2.47 3.21 0.29
CA ASP A 57 -3.00 3.90 -0.89
C ASP A 57 -3.22 2.92 -2.06
N CYS A 58 -3.85 1.78 -1.77
CA CYS A 58 -4.09 0.74 -2.75
C CYS A 58 -5.56 0.77 -3.16
N LEU A 59 -5.86 1.23 -4.38
CA LEU A 59 -7.12 0.97 -5.08
C LEU A 59 -6.88 -0.14 -6.12
N PRO A 60 -6.76 -1.43 -5.74
CA PRO A 60 -6.68 -2.51 -6.70
C PRO A 60 -7.96 -2.52 -7.56
N VAL A 61 -7.72 -2.58 -8.87
CA VAL A 61 -8.76 -2.65 -9.91
C VAL A 61 -9.54 -3.97 -9.84
N ASN A 62 -9.05 -4.97 -9.11
CA ASN A 62 -9.75 -6.22 -8.86
C ASN A 62 -9.98 -6.41 -7.34
N SER A 63 -11.25 -6.42 -6.96
CA SER A 63 -11.68 -6.54 -5.57
C SER A 63 -11.69 -7.96 -5.00
N GLN A 64 -11.50 -8.96 -5.85
CA GLN A 64 -11.40 -10.36 -5.45
C GLN A 64 -9.98 -10.74 -5.03
N ILE A 65 -9.00 -9.84 -5.20
CA ILE A 65 -7.62 -10.06 -4.77
C ILE A 65 -7.59 -10.34 -3.26
N ILE A 66 -6.97 -11.47 -2.91
CA ILE A 66 -6.66 -11.82 -1.51
C ILE A 66 -5.51 -10.93 -1.06
N PHE A 67 -5.70 -10.28 0.07
CA PHE A 67 -4.70 -9.44 0.70
C PHE A 67 -4.06 -10.22 1.84
N ASP A 68 -2.80 -10.59 1.70
CA ASP A 68 -2.11 -11.37 2.74
C ASP A 68 -1.52 -10.45 3.80
N LEU A 69 -2.24 -10.33 4.90
CA LEU A 69 -1.92 -9.46 6.03
C LEU A 69 -1.56 -10.27 7.27
N ILE A 70 -0.68 -9.73 8.10
CA ILE A 70 -0.39 -10.32 9.41
C ILE A 70 -0.12 -9.22 10.45
N PRO A 71 -0.73 -9.26 11.65
CA PRO A 71 -0.43 -8.29 12.70
C PRO A 71 1.03 -8.38 13.17
N ALA A 72 1.63 -7.23 13.49
CA ALA A 72 3.03 -7.15 13.89
C ALA A 72 3.36 -8.02 15.12
N ASP A 73 2.50 -8.04 16.12
CA ASP A 73 2.65 -8.86 17.34
C ASP A 73 2.58 -10.36 17.05
N VAL A 74 1.75 -10.78 16.09
CA VAL A 74 1.70 -12.18 15.66
C VAL A 74 2.99 -12.60 14.97
N VAL A 75 3.63 -11.71 14.19
CA VAL A 75 4.95 -11.97 13.59
C VAL A 75 6.00 -12.14 14.67
N VAL A 76 6.07 -11.23 15.65
CA VAL A 76 7.02 -11.31 16.77
C VAL A 76 6.82 -12.60 17.57
N ASN A 77 5.58 -12.95 17.89
CA ASN A 77 5.26 -14.20 18.57
C ASN A 77 5.72 -15.42 17.77
N SER A 78 5.53 -15.39 16.44
CA SER A 78 6.01 -16.45 15.54
C SER A 78 7.53 -16.56 15.53
N MET A 79 8.26 -15.44 15.58
CA MET A 79 9.72 -15.42 15.68
C MET A 79 10.19 -16.09 16.98
N ILE A 80 9.60 -15.71 18.13
CA ILE A 80 9.94 -16.29 19.43
C ILE A 80 9.67 -17.80 19.45
N ILE A 81 8.50 -18.23 18.96
CA ILE A 81 8.14 -19.65 18.88
C ILE A 81 9.12 -20.41 17.98
N ALA A 82 9.46 -19.85 16.82
CA ALA A 82 10.42 -20.47 15.91
C ALA A 82 11.79 -20.62 16.57
N MET A 83 12.27 -19.61 17.30
CA MET A 83 13.52 -19.69 18.06
C MET A 83 13.49 -20.81 19.10
N VAL A 84 12.43 -20.90 19.90
CA VAL A 84 12.29 -21.95 20.93
C VAL A 84 12.20 -23.33 20.29
N ALA A 85 11.43 -23.50 19.21
CA ALA A 85 11.27 -24.78 18.51
C ALA A 85 12.58 -25.30 17.91
N ASN A 86 13.51 -24.40 17.57
CA ASN A 86 14.80 -24.73 16.97
C ASN A 86 15.98 -24.70 17.94
N ALA A 87 15.75 -24.36 19.22
CA ALA A 87 16.82 -24.21 20.20
C ALA A 87 17.71 -25.46 20.34
N ASN A 88 17.14 -26.65 20.13
CA ASN A 88 17.84 -27.93 20.21
C ASN A 88 18.21 -28.54 18.84
N ASN A 89 17.90 -27.86 17.74
CA ASN A 89 18.12 -28.35 16.37
C ASN A 89 19.00 -27.37 15.54
N PRO A 90 20.26 -27.12 15.93
CA PRO A 90 21.08 -26.06 15.33
C PRO A 90 21.54 -26.37 13.89
N SER A 91 21.41 -27.61 13.43
CA SER A 91 22.06 -28.10 12.20
C SER A 91 21.30 -27.83 10.90
N SER A 92 20.05 -27.34 10.97
CA SER A 92 19.23 -27.07 9.77
C SER A 92 18.82 -25.62 9.74
N GLN A 93 19.11 -24.94 8.63
CA GLN A 93 18.43 -23.68 8.33
C GLN A 93 16.94 -23.96 8.17
N MET A 94 16.11 -23.25 8.93
CA MET A 94 14.66 -23.35 8.82
C MET A 94 14.08 -22.03 8.32
N ILE A 95 13.17 -22.14 7.36
CA ILE A 95 12.43 -21.01 6.80
C ILE A 95 10.97 -21.16 7.21
N TYR A 96 10.42 -20.17 7.91
CA TYR A 96 9.01 -20.14 8.28
C TYR A 96 8.28 -19.03 7.54
N HIS A 97 7.25 -19.41 6.79
CA HIS A 97 6.33 -18.47 6.16
C HIS A 97 5.21 -18.10 7.14
N VAL A 98 5.09 -16.81 7.46
CA VAL A 98 4.11 -16.29 8.42
C VAL A 98 3.12 -15.43 7.68
N GLY A 99 1.97 -16.01 7.36
CA GLY A 99 0.90 -15.37 6.60
C GLY A 99 -0.48 -15.86 7.03
N SER A 100 -1.50 -15.04 6.79
CA SER A 100 -2.88 -15.40 7.11
C SER A 100 -3.63 -15.98 5.91
N SER A 101 -3.25 -15.61 4.69
CA SER A 101 -4.05 -15.87 3.48
C SER A 101 -4.42 -17.34 3.24
N LEU A 102 -3.53 -18.27 3.55
CA LEU A 102 -3.75 -19.70 3.31
C LEU A 102 -4.84 -20.30 4.22
N ARG A 103 -4.96 -19.81 5.46
CA ARG A 103 -5.88 -20.36 6.47
C ARG A 103 -7.06 -19.45 6.78
N ASN A 104 -6.89 -18.15 6.61
CA ASN A 104 -7.88 -17.13 6.91
C ASN A 104 -7.74 -15.96 5.90
N PRO A 105 -8.15 -16.17 4.64
CA PRO A 105 -8.02 -15.16 3.59
C PRO A 105 -8.94 -13.96 3.85
N ILE A 106 -8.39 -12.76 3.67
CA ILE A 106 -9.17 -11.52 3.58
C ILE A 106 -9.13 -10.99 2.15
N HIS A 107 -10.30 -10.78 1.57
CA HIS A 107 -10.41 -10.16 0.25
C HIS A 107 -10.42 -8.64 0.36
N PHE A 108 -9.89 -7.99 -0.66
CA PHE A 108 -9.80 -6.54 -0.68
C PHE A 108 -11.17 -5.83 -0.52
N PHE A 109 -12.26 -6.37 -1.08
CA PHE A 109 -13.59 -5.80 -0.89
C PHE A 109 -14.03 -5.76 0.59
N GLN A 110 -13.63 -6.75 1.40
CA GLN A 110 -14.00 -6.83 2.81
C GLN A 110 -13.35 -5.70 3.61
N ILE A 111 -12.12 -5.33 3.27
CA ILE A 111 -11.42 -4.19 3.89
C ILE A 111 -12.23 -2.90 3.68
N HIS A 112 -12.72 -2.67 2.46
CA HIS A 112 -13.60 -1.53 2.17
C HIS A 112 -14.93 -1.59 2.92
N GLU A 113 -15.54 -2.77 3.04
CA GLU A 113 -16.78 -2.92 3.82
C GLU A 113 -16.57 -2.64 5.31
N PHE A 114 -15.47 -3.12 5.88
CA PHE A 114 -15.09 -2.83 7.27
C PHE A 114 -14.85 -1.34 7.48
N ALA A 115 -14.11 -0.69 6.58
CA ALA A 115 -13.88 0.76 6.64
C ALA A 115 -15.19 1.56 6.53
N PHE A 116 -16.05 1.21 5.57
CA PHE A 116 -17.36 1.86 5.41
C PHE A 116 -18.22 1.68 6.66
N HIS A 117 -18.30 0.47 7.21
CA HIS A 117 -19.07 0.18 8.41
C HIS A 117 -18.55 0.96 9.62
N TYR A 118 -17.23 1.00 9.81
CA TYR A 118 -16.60 1.72 10.91
C TYR A 118 -16.85 3.22 10.82
N LEU A 119 -16.63 3.83 9.65
CA LEU A 119 -16.78 5.28 9.43
C LEU A 119 -18.26 5.72 9.42
N THR A 120 -19.20 4.83 9.07
CA THR A 120 -20.63 5.12 9.20
C THR A 120 -21.06 5.18 10.68
N LYS A 121 -20.49 4.31 11.52
CA LYS A 121 -20.76 4.29 12.97
C LYS A 121 -19.99 5.37 13.73
N ASN A 122 -18.78 5.69 13.28
CA ASN A 122 -17.87 6.64 13.90
C ASN A 122 -17.43 7.66 12.84
N PRO A 123 -18.28 8.64 12.49
CA PRO A 123 -17.97 9.59 11.44
C PRO A 123 -16.77 10.45 11.82
N TYR A 124 -15.86 10.65 10.86
CA TYR A 124 -14.80 11.64 10.99
C TYR A 124 -15.42 13.03 10.99
N ILE A 125 -15.02 13.88 11.94
CA ILE A 125 -15.49 15.26 12.03
C ILE A 125 -14.53 16.15 11.24
N ASP A 126 -15.07 16.88 10.28
CA ASP A 126 -14.27 17.83 9.50
C ASP A 126 -13.84 19.04 10.34
N LYS A 127 -13.01 19.90 9.75
CA LYS A 127 -12.53 21.14 10.39
C LYS A 127 -13.64 22.15 10.73
N TYR A 128 -14.87 21.92 10.27
CA TYR A 128 -16.04 22.76 10.50
C TYR A 128 -17.03 22.13 11.49
N GLY A 129 -16.69 20.99 12.11
CA GLY A 129 -17.56 20.31 13.08
C GLY A 129 -18.63 19.42 12.46
N ASN A 130 -18.63 19.21 11.15
CA ASN A 130 -19.62 18.38 10.48
C ASN A 130 -19.14 16.94 10.33
N PRO A 131 -20.02 15.94 10.51
CA PRO A 131 -19.68 14.55 10.22
C PRO A 131 -19.49 14.35 8.71
N VAL A 132 -18.34 13.80 8.32
CA VAL A 132 -18.08 13.41 6.93
C VAL A 132 -18.92 12.19 6.59
N ILE A 133 -19.90 12.38 5.70
CA ILE A 133 -20.76 11.30 5.21
C ILE A 133 -19.96 10.44 4.23
N VAL A 134 -19.63 9.22 4.66
CA VAL A 134 -18.99 8.23 3.80
C VAL A 134 -20.04 7.52 2.93
N GLY A 135 -19.78 7.45 1.63
CA GLY A 135 -20.57 6.64 0.70
C GLY A 135 -19.97 5.26 0.51
N LYS A 136 -20.79 4.27 0.11
CA LYS A 136 -20.25 2.97 -0.33
C LYS A 136 -19.35 3.19 -1.54
N VAL A 137 -18.08 2.79 -1.44
CA VAL A 137 -17.14 2.84 -2.56
C VAL A 137 -17.67 1.92 -3.66
N LYS A 138 -17.86 2.47 -4.86
CA LYS A 138 -18.27 1.67 -6.03
C LYS A 138 -17.05 0.91 -6.53
N VAL A 139 -16.99 -0.35 -6.15
CA VAL A 139 -15.96 -1.27 -6.62
C VAL A 139 -16.17 -1.57 -8.10
N LEU A 140 -15.15 -1.32 -8.92
CA LEU A 140 -15.20 -1.53 -10.37
C LEU A 140 -14.41 -2.79 -10.71
N ASP A 141 -15.11 -3.91 -10.83
CA ASP A 141 -14.57 -5.27 -11.00
C ASP A 141 -13.86 -5.55 -12.34
N SER A 142 -13.76 -4.57 -13.25
CA SER A 142 -13.13 -4.78 -14.55
C SER A 142 -12.51 -3.49 -15.08
N PRO A 143 -11.37 -3.59 -15.80
CA PRO A 143 -10.76 -2.44 -16.48
C PRO A 143 -11.75 -1.72 -17.40
N ALA A 144 -12.63 -2.45 -18.10
CA ALA A 144 -13.63 -1.83 -18.97
C ALA A 144 -14.67 -1.00 -18.20
N LYS A 145 -15.16 -1.49 -17.04
CA LYS A 145 -16.05 -0.69 -16.18
C LYS A 145 -15.31 0.50 -15.58
N PHE A 146 -14.05 0.33 -15.19
CA PHE A 146 -13.19 1.42 -14.72
C PHE A 146 -13.05 2.53 -15.77
N HIS A 147 -12.61 2.19 -16.99
CA HIS A 147 -12.44 3.17 -18.07
C HIS A 147 -13.76 3.87 -18.44
N ARG A 148 -14.88 3.13 -18.52
CA ARG A 148 -16.20 3.73 -18.75
C ARG A 148 -16.61 4.69 -17.64
N TYR A 149 -16.42 4.29 -16.39
CA TYR A 149 -16.72 5.14 -15.24
C TYR A 149 -15.84 6.40 -15.23
N MET A 150 -14.52 6.26 -15.46
CA MET A 150 -13.60 7.38 -15.59
C MET A 150 -13.99 8.33 -16.73
N ALA A 151 -14.33 7.77 -17.89
CA ALA A 151 -14.74 8.54 -19.05
C ALA A 151 -15.99 9.37 -18.78
N VAL A 152 -17.03 8.74 -18.20
CA VAL A 152 -18.31 9.41 -17.93
C VAL A 152 -18.21 10.40 -16.78
N ARG A 153 -17.58 10.01 -15.66
CA ARG A 153 -17.58 10.81 -14.43
C ARG A 153 -16.58 11.96 -14.45
N PHE A 154 -15.45 11.80 -15.14
CA PHE A 154 -14.34 12.76 -15.10
C PHE A 154 -13.98 13.30 -16.49
N VAL A 155 -13.75 12.45 -17.50
CA VAL A 155 -13.25 12.91 -18.81
C VAL A 155 -14.27 13.74 -19.59
N LEU A 156 -15.53 13.32 -19.65
CA LEU A 156 -16.57 14.05 -20.39
C LEU A 156 -16.88 15.43 -19.77
N PRO A 157 -17.07 15.57 -18.44
CA PRO A 157 -17.18 16.88 -17.80
C PRO A 157 -15.97 17.77 -18.05
N LEU A 158 -14.75 17.24 -17.95
CA LEU A 158 -13.53 18.01 -18.25
C LEU A 158 -13.49 18.49 -19.70
N LYS A 159 -13.88 17.64 -20.66
CA LYS A 159 -14.01 18.05 -22.07
C LYS A 159 -15.05 19.14 -22.26
N LYS A 160 -16.19 19.08 -21.57
CA LYS A 160 -17.22 20.12 -21.61
C LYS A 160 -16.73 21.45 -21.05
N VAL A 161 -16.06 21.44 -19.89
CA VAL A 161 -15.45 22.64 -19.31
C VAL A 161 -14.42 23.23 -20.30
N ARG A 162 -13.56 22.39 -20.88
CA ARG A 162 -12.57 22.82 -21.88
C ARG A 162 -13.21 23.46 -23.11
N MET A 163 -14.34 22.93 -23.59
CA MET A 163 -15.07 23.50 -24.73
C MET A 163 -15.70 24.85 -24.36
N ALA A 164 -16.38 24.94 -23.20
CA ALA A 164 -16.98 26.18 -22.72
C ALA A 164 -15.95 27.30 -22.51
N MET A 165 -14.76 26.97 -22.01
CA MET A 165 -13.66 27.93 -21.86
C MET A 165 -13.15 28.45 -23.21
N ARG A 166 -13.03 27.57 -24.22
CA ARG A 166 -12.65 27.96 -25.58
C ARG A 166 -13.70 28.87 -26.23
N GLU A 167 -14.97 28.57 -26.07
CA GLU A 167 -16.09 29.37 -26.59
C GLU A 167 -16.18 30.75 -25.92
N SER A 168 -15.76 30.85 -24.66
CA SER A 168 -15.73 32.11 -23.90
C SER A 168 -14.49 32.98 -24.21
N GLY A 169 -13.62 32.55 -25.13
CA GLY A 169 -12.39 33.28 -25.50
C GLY A 169 -11.32 33.30 -24.39
N MET A 170 -11.47 32.47 -23.35
CA MET A 170 -10.42 32.31 -22.34
C MET A 170 -9.28 31.48 -22.92
N GLU A 171 -8.07 32.03 -22.95
CA GLU A 171 -6.87 31.27 -23.31
C GLU A 171 -6.63 30.17 -22.28
N LEU A 172 -6.65 28.92 -22.73
CA LEU A 172 -6.33 27.73 -21.92
C LEU A 172 -4.94 27.82 -21.29
N ASP A 173 -4.03 28.56 -21.93
CA ASP A 173 -2.65 28.75 -21.50
C ASP A 173 -2.56 29.68 -20.27
N SER A 174 -3.55 30.55 -20.06
CA SER A 174 -3.57 31.50 -18.93
C SER A 174 -3.79 30.84 -17.56
N PHE A 175 -4.35 29.62 -17.52
CA PHE A 175 -4.64 28.87 -16.29
C PHE A 175 -3.72 27.67 -16.05
N ASN A 176 -2.68 27.49 -16.86
CA ASN A 176 -1.70 26.39 -16.76
C ASN A 176 -2.33 24.99 -16.58
N PHE A 177 -3.38 24.71 -17.36
CA PHE A 177 -4.24 23.54 -17.18
C PHE A 177 -3.91 22.36 -18.10
N ASP A 178 -2.92 22.49 -18.99
CA ASP A 178 -2.46 21.39 -19.83
C ASP A 178 -1.35 20.61 -19.10
N PRO A 179 -1.56 19.36 -18.65
CA PRO A 179 -0.50 18.58 -18.01
C PRO A 179 0.71 18.32 -18.91
N LYS A 180 0.60 18.58 -20.23
CA LYS A 180 1.75 18.55 -21.14
C LYS A 180 2.67 19.76 -21.03
N SER A 181 2.23 20.88 -20.42
CA SER A 181 3.07 22.06 -20.18
C SER A 181 3.95 21.91 -18.92
N ILE A 182 3.77 20.84 -18.15
CA ILE A 182 4.55 20.59 -16.94
C ILE A 182 5.95 20.14 -17.36
N ASP A 183 6.95 20.98 -17.08
CA ASP A 183 8.34 20.56 -17.02
C ASP A 183 8.52 19.70 -15.76
N TRP A 184 8.51 18.38 -15.95
CA TRP A 184 8.59 17.44 -14.84
C TRP A 184 9.93 17.51 -14.10
N GLU A 185 11.02 17.84 -14.79
CA GLU A 185 12.35 17.93 -14.18
C GLU A 185 12.41 19.14 -13.24
N ASP A 186 12.01 20.32 -13.72
CA ASP A 186 11.92 21.53 -12.91
C ASP A 186 10.93 21.36 -11.75
N TYR A 187 9.73 20.82 -12.02
CA TYR A 187 8.72 20.60 -10.99
C TYR A 187 9.23 19.70 -9.86
N PHE A 188 9.87 18.58 -10.17
CA PHE A 188 10.35 17.68 -9.12
C PHE A 188 11.54 18.26 -8.35
N LEU A 189 12.53 18.82 -9.04
CA LEU A 189 13.77 19.30 -8.43
C LEU A 189 13.55 20.59 -7.62
N ASN A 190 12.76 21.52 -8.14
CA ASN A 190 12.67 22.87 -7.58
C ASN A 190 11.38 23.13 -6.79
N VAL A 191 10.31 22.35 -7.02
CA VAL A 191 9.01 22.56 -6.35
C VAL A 191 8.65 21.41 -5.42
N HIS A 192 8.55 20.19 -5.94
CA HIS A 192 7.96 19.05 -5.24
C HIS A 192 8.86 18.51 -4.12
N ILE A 193 10.12 18.17 -4.41
CA ILE A 193 11.05 17.61 -3.41
C ILE A 193 11.33 18.62 -2.28
N PRO A 194 11.65 19.92 -2.56
CA PRO A 194 11.79 20.92 -1.50
C PRO A 194 10.50 21.11 -0.68
N GLY A 195 9.33 21.07 -1.32
CA GLY A 195 8.03 21.14 -0.63
C GLY A 195 7.79 19.95 0.29
N LEU A 196 8.09 18.73 -0.15
CA LEU A 196 8.01 17.51 0.66
C LEU A 196 8.91 17.59 1.90
N LEU A 197 10.17 18.00 1.71
CA LEU A 197 11.12 18.18 2.81
C LEU A 197 10.68 19.26 3.80
N ARG A 198 10.03 20.33 3.32
CA ARG A 198 9.58 21.44 4.15
C ARG A 198 8.30 21.14 4.95
N TYR A 199 7.39 20.33 4.41
CA TYR A 199 6.04 20.20 4.94
C TYR A 199 5.63 18.78 5.38
N ALA A 200 6.24 17.74 4.81
CA ALA A 200 5.86 16.35 5.08
C ALA A 200 6.90 15.61 5.93
N VAL A 201 8.17 16.02 5.87
CA VAL A 201 9.22 15.54 6.77
C VAL A 201 9.31 16.51 7.95
N LYS A 202 8.74 16.12 9.09
CA LYS A 202 9.09 16.69 10.39
C LYS A 202 10.17 15.83 11.02
#